data_AF-A0A9Q3K2N9-F1
#
_entry.id   AF-A0A9Q3K2N9-F1
#
_cell.length_a   1.000
_cell.length_b   1.000
_cell.length_c   1.000
_cell.angle_alpha   90.00
_cell.angle_beta   90.00
_cell.angle_gamma   90.00
#
_symmetry.space_group_name_H-M   'P 1'
#
loop_
_entity.id
_entity.type
_entity.pdbx_description
1 polymer ?
#
loop_
_entity_poly.entity_id
_entity_poly.type
_entity_poly.pdbx_seq_one_letter_code
_entity_poly.pdbx_strand_id
1 'polypeptide(L)'
;MELIDYIDGLFIDVPSIPDYWITARLNTAFIGHASIWCTEMKEIQGRRNWKWWKSQIIQKYSNGTWIWQKIMSFENGKYSVDKDPYECCLRQSKRLKAIDPQMNIQMRNHKLLKQLPGELEHAVKWRCNQNCTLDDIANTLQDIGKRTNMGKFTP
;
A
#
# COMPACT_ATOMS: atom_id res chain seq x y z
N MET A 1 5.42 4.05 -4.33
CA MET A 1 4.30 4.86 -3.80
C MET A 1 4.62 5.47 -2.45
N GLU A 2 5.26 4.73 -1.53
CA GLU A 2 5.69 5.27 -0.22
C GLU A 2 6.50 6.57 -0.31
N LEU A 3 7.40 6.72 -1.29
CA LEU A 3 8.09 8.00 -1.54
C LEU A 3 7.14 9.14 -1.92
N ILE A 4 6.17 8.86 -2.79
CA ILE A 4 5.18 9.85 -3.22
C ILE A 4 4.30 10.24 -2.03
N ASP A 5 3.84 9.26 -1.26
CA ASP A 5 3.04 9.47 -0.05
C ASP A 5 3.80 10.29 0.99
N TYR A 6 5.09 10.00 1.18
CA TYR A 6 5.96 10.74 2.11
C TYR A 6 6.07 12.20 1.69
N ILE A 7 6.37 12.47 0.42
CA ILE A 7 6.51 13.84 -0.07
C ILE A 7 5.18 14.59 -0.08
N ASP A 8 4.08 13.94 -0.49
CA ASP A 8 2.74 14.53 -0.41
C ASP A 8 2.36 14.85 1.04
N GLY A 9 2.71 13.98 1.99
CA GLY A 9 2.56 14.23 3.43
C GLY A 9 3.32 15.45 3.91
N LEU A 10 4.58 15.64 3.47
CA LEU A 10 5.35 16.84 3.79
C LEU A 10 4.68 18.14 3.33
N PHE A 11 4.04 18.14 2.16
CA PHE A 11 3.28 19.30 1.68
C PHE A 11 2.00 19.55 2.47
N ILE A 12 1.39 18.51 3.03
CA ILE A 12 0.21 18.64 3.90
C ILE A 12 0.64 19.21 5.26
N ASP A 13 1.71 18.68 5.84
CA ASP A 13 2.18 19.05 7.18
C ASP A 13 2.85 20.44 7.19
N VAL A 14 3.51 20.81 6.09
CA VAL A 14 4.19 22.10 5.93
C VAL A 14 3.74 22.77 4.63
N PRO A 15 2.58 23.45 4.61
CA PRO A 15 2.01 24.05 3.40
C PRO A 15 2.89 25.12 2.74
N SER A 16 3.80 25.73 3.49
CA SER A 16 4.72 26.78 3.04
C SER A 16 6.05 26.24 2.49
N ILE A 17 6.25 24.91 2.44
CA ILE A 17 7.50 24.34 1.93
C ILE A 17 7.66 24.66 0.44
N PRO A 18 8.76 25.31 0.02
CA PRO A 18 8.94 25.61 -1.38
C PRO A 18 9.30 24.34 -2.15
N ASP A 19 8.58 24.08 -3.24
CA ASP A 19 8.71 22.88 -4.06
C ASP A 19 10.15 22.55 -4.48
N TYR A 20 10.95 23.57 -4.77
CA TYR A 20 12.33 23.41 -5.20
C TYR A 20 13.24 22.76 -4.15
N TRP A 21 12.94 22.87 -2.85
CA TRP A 21 13.73 22.22 -1.80
C TRP A 21 13.64 20.69 -1.90
N ILE A 22 12.43 20.21 -2.19
CA ILE A 22 12.15 18.78 -2.36
C ILE A 22 12.73 18.30 -3.70
N THR A 23 12.42 19.01 -4.79
CA THR A 23 12.83 18.56 -6.12
C THR A 23 14.34 18.65 -6.36
N ALA A 24 15.05 19.59 -5.71
CA ALA A 24 16.50 19.72 -5.81
C ALA A 24 17.24 18.47 -5.33
N ARG A 25 16.79 17.83 -4.24
CA ARG A 25 17.41 16.62 -3.68
C ARG A 25 16.65 15.33 -3.95
N LEU A 26 15.64 15.36 -4.82
CA LEU A 26 14.81 14.20 -5.11
C LEU A 26 15.59 12.91 -5.47
N ASN A 27 16.75 13.02 -6.12
CA ASN A 27 17.60 11.88 -6.48
C ASN A 27 18.15 11.11 -5.27
N THR A 28 18.32 11.77 -4.11
CA THR A 28 18.81 11.13 -2.88
C THR A 28 17.73 10.28 -2.21
N ALA A 29 16.46 10.48 -2.57
CA ALA A 29 15.36 9.67 -2.07
C ALA A 29 15.17 8.36 -2.84
N PHE A 30 15.87 8.20 -3.97
CA PHE A 30 15.90 6.98 -4.75
C PHE A 30 17.16 6.15 -4.46
N ILE A 31 17.06 4.83 -4.64
CA ILE A 31 18.17 3.89 -4.44
C ILE A 31 18.49 3.19 -5.76
N GLY A 32 19.78 2.91 -5.99
CA GLY A 32 20.25 2.15 -7.15
C GLY A 32 19.87 2.81 -8.48
N HIS A 33 19.37 2.02 -9.43
CA HIS A 33 19.03 2.48 -10.77
C HIS A 33 18.01 3.64 -10.78
N ALA A 34 17.09 3.70 -9.81
CA ALA A 34 16.13 4.79 -9.75
C ALA A 34 16.76 6.15 -9.44
N SER A 35 17.89 6.17 -8.72
CA SER A 35 18.64 7.40 -8.44
C SER A 35 19.33 7.91 -9.70
N ILE A 36 19.94 7.01 -10.48
CA ILE A 36 20.58 7.33 -11.77
C ILE A 36 19.53 7.90 -12.73
N TRP A 37 18.39 7.23 -12.89
CA TRP A 37 17.29 7.71 -13.73
C TRP A 37 16.81 9.11 -13.33
N CYS A 38 16.70 9.39 -12.03
CA CYS A 38 16.29 10.72 -11.56
C CYS A 38 17.32 11.80 -11.91
N THR A 39 18.61 11.50 -11.81
CA THR A 39 19.70 12.42 -12.19
C THR A 39 19.69 12.70 -13.69
N GLU A 40 19.64 11.66 -14.53
CA GLU A 40 19.57 11.80 -16.00
C GLU A 40 18.34 12.62 -16.42
N MET A 41 17.18 12.34 -15.80
CA MET A 41 15.94 13.06 -16.11
C MET A 41 16.01 14.54 -15.69
N LYS A 42 16.74 14.87 -14.62
CA LYS A 42 17.02 16.26 -14.22
C LYS A 42 17.90 16.98 -15.26
N GLU A 43 18.90 16.30 -15.81
CA GLU A 43 19.77 16.86 -16.84
C GLU A 43 19.01 17.16 -18.13
N ILE A 44 18.12 16.24 -18.54
CA ILE A 44 17.34 16.40 -19.78
C ILE A 44 16.24 17.47 -19.64
N GLN A 45 15.49 17.46 -18.53
CA GLN A 45 14.26 18.26 -18.40
C GLN A 45 14.44 19.53 -17.56
N GLY A 46 15.60 19.69 -16.92
CA GLY A 46 15.91 20.82 -16.05
C GLY A 46 15.08 20.82 -14.75
N ARG A 47 14.85 22.01 -14.20
CA ARG A 47 14.09 22.20 -12.97
C ARG A 47 12.59 22.05 -13.25
N ARG A 48 11.95 21.11 -12.54
CA ARG A 48 10.52 20.82 -12.64
C ARG A 48 9.90 20.71 -11.25
N ASN A 49 8.61 21.00 -11.17
CA ASN A 49 7.88 20.94 -9.91
C ASN A 49 7.54 19.51 -9.47
N TRP A 50 7.16 19.34 -8.20
CA TRP A 50 6.80 18.04 -7.64
C TRP A 50 5.65 17.38 -8.39
N LYS A 51 4.63 18.14 -8.79
CA LYS A 51 3.48 17.61 -9.56
C LYS A 51 3.94 16.90 -10.84
N TRP A 52 4.88 17.49 -11.56
CA TRP A 52 5.46 16.89 -12.76
C TRP A 52 6.30 15.65 -12.42
N TRP A 53 7.16 15.74 -11.40
CA TRP A 53 7.97 14.60 -10.94
C TRP A 53 7.13 13.40 -10.53
N LYS A 54 6.07 13.63 -9.74
CA LYS A 54 5.10 12.63 -9.35
C LYS A 54 4.49 11.92 -10.56
N SER A 55 4.10 12.67 -11.59
CA SER A 55 3.59 12.10 -12.84
C SER A 55 4.62 11.20 -13.54
N GLN A 56 5.87 11.66 -13.66
CA GLN A 56 6.94 10.87 -14.28
C GLN A 56 7.30 9.61 -13.51
N ILE A 57 7.32 9.68 -12.17
CA ILE A 57 7.56 8.51 -11.31
C ILE A 57 6.45 7.47 -11.51
N ILE A 58 5.19 7.92 -11.52
CA ILE A 58 4.05 7.04 -11.77
C ILE A 58 4.15 6.43 -13.18
N GLN A 59 4.45 7.23 -14.20
CA GLN A 59 4.57 6.73 -15.57
C GLN A 59 5.70 5.68 -15.71
N LYS A 60 6.85 5.93 -15.08
CA LYS A 60 8.03 5.05 -15.17
C LYS A 60 7.87 3.76 -14.38
N TYR A 61 7.29 3.83 -13.17
CA TYR A 61 7.31 2.72 -12.21
C TYR A 61 5.94 2.11 -11.90
N SER A 62 4.84 2.71 -12.37
CA SER A 62 3.48 2.21 -12.20
C SER A 62 2.84 1.93 -13.57
N ASN A 63 3.56 1.23 -14.45
CA ASN A 63 3.02 0.82 -15.74
C ASN A 63 1.92 -0.26 -15.59
N GLY A 64 1.12 -0.47 -16.64
CA GLY A 64 -0.02 -1.41 -16.61
C GLY A 64 0.37 -2.84 -16.23
N THR A 65 1.55 -3.30 -16.65
CA THR A 65 2.10 -4.61 -16.28
C THR A 65 2.37 -4.70 -14.78
N TRP A 66 2.95 -3.66 -14.17
CA TRP A 66 3.18 -3.61 -12.73
C TRP A 66 1.88 -3.59 -11.93
N ILE A 67 0.88 -2.80 -12.37
CA ILE A 67 -0.45 -2.79 -11.73
C ILE A 67 -1.07 -4.17 -11.80
N TRP A 68 -1.03 -4.81 -12.97
CA TRP A 68 -1.53 -6.18 -13.15
C TRP A 68 -0.82 -7.17 -12.22
N GLN A 69 0.51 -7.11 -12.11
CA GLN A 69 1.27 -7.94 -11.17
C GLN A 69 0.85 -7.70 -9.71
N LYS A 70 0.51 -6.46 -9.33
CA LYS A 70 -0.01 -6.13 -8.00
C LYS A 70 -1.41 -6.70 -7.77
N ILE A 71 -2.29 -6.64 -8.77
CA ILE A 71 -3.62 -7.28 -8.72
C ILE A 71 -3.47 -8.79 -8.52
N MET A 72 -2.67 -9.46 -9.36
CA MET A 72 -2.43 -10.90 -9.24
C MET A 72 -1.80 -11.27 -7.89
N SER A 73 -0.86 -10.46 -7.40
CA SER A 73 -0.25 -10.66 -6.08
C SER A 73 -1.27 -10.51 -4.94
N PHE A 74 -2.24 -9.60 -5.09
CA PHE A 74 -3.32 -9.41 -4.14
C PHE A 74 -4.26 -10.63 -4.14
N GLU A 75 -4.77 -11.03 -5.31
CA GLU A 75 -5.70 -12.15 -5.48
C GLU A 75 -5.13 -13.50 -5.05
N ASN A 76 -3.85 -13.76 -5.33
CA ASN A 76 -3.18 -15.00 -4.94
C ASN A 76 -2.70 -14.99 -3.49
N GLY A 77 -2.70 -13.83 -2.82
CA GLY A 77 -2.15 -13.68 -1.48
C GLY A 77 -3.17 -13.94 -0.37
N LYS A 78 -4.04 -14.94 -0.52
CA LYS A 78 -5.04 -15.31 0.48
C LYS A 78 -4.40 -15.49 1.87
N TYR A 79 -5.15 -15.09 2.89
CA TYR A 79 -4.71 -15.26 4.27
C TYR A 79 -4.63 -16.76 4.62
N SER A 80 -3.59 -17.13 5.37
CA SER A 80 -3.45 -18.43 6.00
C SER A 80 -3.23 -18.22 7.49
N VAL A 81 -3.79 -19.11 8.30
CA VAL A 81 -3.73 -19.09 9.77
C VAL A 81 -2.29 -19.21 10.29
N ASP A 82 -1.39 -19.80 9.50
CA ASP A 82 0.02 -19.99 9.88
C ASP A 82 0.87 -18.72 9.72
N LYS A 83 0.32 -17.66 9.13
CA LYS A 83 1.03 -16.39 8.91
C LYS A 83 0.64 -15.36 9.96
N ASP A 84 1.58 -14.47 10.29
CA ASP A 84 1.28 -13.34 11.16
C ASP A 84 0.15 -12.46 10.55
N PRO A 85 -0.97 -12.27 11.27
CA PRO A 85 -2.08 -11.45 10.81
C PRO A 85 -1.66 -10.03 10.47
N TYR A 86 -0.77 -9.44 11.28
CA TYR A 86 -0.31 -8.07 11.09
C TYR A 86 0.47 -7.90 9.80
N GLU A 87 1.51 -8.72 9.58
CA GLU A 87 2.24 -8.71 8.32
C GLU A 87 1.33 -8.94 7.11
N CYS A 88 0.35 -9.86 7.23
CA CYS A 88 -0.54 -10.15 6.12
C CYS A 88 -1.46 -8.98 5.79
N CYS A 89 -2.13 -8.40 6.79
CA CYS A 89 -3.00 -7.23 6.64
C CYS A 89 -2.22 -6.03 6.11
N LEU A 90 -1.03 -5.75 6.64
CA LEU A 90 -0.17 -4.66 6.19
C LEU A 90 0.25 -4.86 4.73
N ARG A 91 0.76 -6.04 4.37
CA ARG A 91 1.21 -6.35 3.01
C ARG A 91 0.08 -6.23 2.00
N GLN A 92 -1.12 -6.74 2.33
CA GLN A 92 -2.27 -6.65 1.44
C GLN A 92 -2.84 -5.24 1.33
N SER A 93 -2.84 -4.48 2.41
CA SER A 93 -3.20 -3.06 2.40
C SER A 93 -2.27 -2.26 1.47
N LYS A 94 -0.95 -2.48 1.55
CA LYS A 94 0.02 -1.83 0.64
C LYS A 94 -0.24 -2.17 -0.83
N ARG A 95 -0.66 -3.41 -1.15
CA ARG A 95 -1.03 -3.82 -2.51
C ARG A 95 -2.30 -3.13 -2.99
N LEU A 96 -3.33 -3.05 -2.14
CA LEU A 96 -4.58 -2.34 -2.47
C LEU A 96 -4.34 -0.85 -2.73
N LYS A 97 -3.57 -0.18 -1.86
CA LYS A 97 -3.17 1.22 -2.05
C LYS A 97 -2.39 1.39 -3.36
N ALA A 98 -1.58 0.39 -3.72
CA ALA A 98 -0.84 0.42 -4.97
C ALA A 98 -1.71 0.27 -6.22
N ILE A 99 -2.81 -0.46 -6.13
CA ILE A 99 -3.76 -0.67 -7.22
C ILE A 99 -4.69 0.54 -7.37
N ASP A 100 -5.19 1.06 -6.24
CA ASP A 100 -6.10 2.19 -6.20
C ASP A 100 -5.73 3.10 -5.01
N PRO A 101 -4.96 4.19 -5.27
CA PRO A 101 -4.53 5.11 -4.23
C PRO A 101 -5.67 5.93 -3.61
N GLN A 102 -6.83 6.03 -4.28
CA GLN A 102 -7.99 6.81 -3.82
C GLN A 102 -9.01 5.93 -3.09
N MET A 103 -8.67 4.68 -2.81
CA MET A 103 -9.53 3.73 -2.12
C MET A 103 -9.86 4.21 -0.71
N ASN A 104 -11.15 4.30 -0.41
CA ASN A 104 -11.61 4.62 0.94
C ASN A 104 -11.39 3.45 1.92
N ILE A 105 -11.43 3.74 3.21
CA ILE A 105 -11.18 2.77 4.30
C ILE A 105 -12.15 1.59 4.22
N GLN A 106 -13.43 1.84 3.93
CA GLN A 106 -14.47 0.80 3.85
C GLN A 106 -14.21 -0.19 2.72
N MET A 107 -13.89 0.31 1.53
CA MET A 107 -13.57 -0.49 0.35
C MET A 107 -12.30 -1.30 0.57
N ARG A 108 -11.27 -0.70 1.19
CA ARG A 108 -10.05 -1.40 1.58
C ARG A 108 -10.38 -2.55 2.53
N ASN A 109 -11.11 -2.27 3.60
CA ASN A 109 -11.47 -3.28 4.60
C ASN A 109 -12.33 -4.39 3.98
N HIS A 110 -13.31 -4.06 3.14
CA HIS A 110 -14.11 -5.05 2.41
C HIS A 110 -13.25 -5.97 1.54
N LYS A 111 -12.31 -5.41 0.77
CA LYS A 111 -11.39 -6.19 -0.07
C LYS A 111 -10.45 -7.07 0.75
N LEU A 112 -9.94 -6.56 1.88
CA LEU A 112 -9.10 -7.35 2.79
C LEU A 112 -9.87 -8.53 3.41
N LEU A 113 -11.11 -8.32 3.85
CA LEU A 113 -11.92 -9.37 4.44
C LEU A 113 -12.26 -10.49 3.43
N LYS A 114 -12.45 -10.14 2.15
CA LYS A 114 -12.63 -11.13 1.06
C LYS A 114 -11.40 -12.00 0.79
N GLN A 115 -10.22 -11.64 1.32
CA GLN A 115 -9.01 -12.47 1.25
C GLN A 115 -8.95 -13.53 2.35
N LEU A 116 -9.89 -13.51 3.30
CA LEU A 116 -10.00 -14.49 4.36
C LEU A 116 -10.83 -15.69 3.89
N PRO A 117 -10.57 -16.90 4.42
CA PRO A 117 -11.49 -18.02 4.31
C PRO A 117 -12.88 -17.67 4.87
N GLY A 118 -13.96 -18.17 4.26
CA GLY A 118 -15.32 -17.70 4.53
C GLY A 118 -15.74 -17.68 6.01
N GLU A 119 -15.37 -18.71 6.78
CA GLU A 119 -15.64 -18.75 8.23
C GLU A 119 -14.92 -17.62 8.99
N LEU A 120 -13.68 -17.33 8.63
CA LEU A 120 -12.89 -16.24 9.20
C LEU A 120 -13.41 -14.87 8.74
N GLU A 121 -13.83 -14.73 7.48
CA GLU A 121 -14.44 -13.51 6.96
C GLU A 121 -15.67 -13.13 7.78
N HIS A 122 -16.59 -14.07 8.01
CA HIS A 122 -17.77 -13.83 8.84
C HIS A 122 -17.37 -13.50 10.28
N ALA A 123 -16.49 -14.30 10.89
CA ALA A 123 -16.07 -14.12 12.29
C ALA A 123 -15.40 -12.77 12.57
N VAL A 124 -14.67 -12.20 11.60
CA VAL A 124 -14.07 -10.87 11.71
C VAL A 124 -15.10 -9.78 11.46
N LYS A 125 -15.99 -9.92 10.45
CA LYS A 125 -17.07 -8.94 10.18
C LYS A 125 -17.98 -8.70 11.37
N TRP A 126 -18.26 -9.73 12.16
CA TRP A 126 -19.08 -9.61 13.36
C TRP A 126 -18.40 -8.83 14.49
N ARG A 127 -17.06 -8.75 14.48
CA ARG A 127 -16.25 -8.12 15.55
C ARG A 127 -15.68 -6.75 15.15
N CYS A 128 -15.60 -6.46 13.85
CA CYS A 128 -15.03 -5.23 13.33
C CYS A 128 -16.06 -4.39 12.58
N ASN A 129 -16.12 -3.08 12.88
CA ASN A 129 -16.89 -2.12 12.09
C ASN A 129 -16.25 -1.92 10.69
N GLN A 130 -17.02 -1.49 9.69
CA GLN A 130 -16.53 -1.20 8.34
C GLN A 130 -15.43 -0.13 8.30
N ASN A 131 -15.39 0.77 9.29
CA ASN A 131 -14.39 1.83 9.42
C ASN A 131 -13.23 1.46 10.37
N CYS A 132 -13.09 0.19 10.76
CA CYS A 132 -12.01 -0.25 11.64
C CYS A 132 -10.62 -0.02 11.03
N THR A 133 -9.63 0.09 11.91
CA THR A 133 -8.22 0.19 11.52
C THR A 133 -7.69 -1.16 11.04
N LEU A 134 -6.51 -1.16 10.42
CA LEU A 134 -5.84 -2.42 10.07
C LEU A 134 -5.46 -3.21 11.32
N ASP A 135 -5.12 -2.52 12.41
CA ASP A 135 -4.74 -3.14 13.68
C ASP A 135 -5.95 -3.83 14.33
N ASP A 136 -7.14 -3.25 14.24
CA ASP A 136 -8.37 -3.88 14.73
C ASP A 136 -8.63 -5.22 14.01
N ILE A 137 -8.46 -5.24 12.68
CA ILE A 137 -8.63 -6.46 11.87
C ILE A 137 -7.55 -7.49 12.26
N ALA A 138 -6.29 -7.07 12.36
CA ALA A 138 -5.18 -7.95 12.68
C ALA A 138 -5.27 -8.54 14.09
N ASN A 139 -5.63 -7.73 15.09
CA ASN A 139 -5.90 -8.18 16.45
C ASN A 139 -7.04 -9.20 16.48
N THR A 140 -8.13 -8.91 15.78
CA THR A 140 -9.28 -9.82 15.71
C THR A 140 -8.90 -11.16 15.09
N LEU A 141 -8.11 -11.15 14.00
CA LEU A 141 -7.59 -12.36 13.38
C LEU A 141 -6.66 -13.14 14.33
N GLN A 142 -5.79 -12.44 15.05
CA GLN A 142 -4.89 -13.06 16.02
C GLN A 142 -5.67 -13.72 17.18
N ASP A 143 -6.69 -13.04 17.69
CA ASP A 143 -7.56 -13.57 18.75
C ASP A 143 -8.35 -14.80 18.29
N ILE A 144 -8.88 -14.78 17.07
CA ILE A 144 -9.59 -15.93 16.48
C ILE A 144 -8.62 -17.10 16.29
N GLY A 145 -7.42 -16.87 15.76
CA GLY A 145 -6.41 -17.92 15.58
C GLY A 145 -5.94 -18.56 16.89
N LYS A 146 -5.87 -17.78 17.99
CA LYS A 146 -5.53 -18.27 19.32
C LYS A 146 -6.65 -19.06 19.99
N ARG A 147 -7.91 -18.62 19.82
CA ARG A 147 -9.07 -19.21 20.52
C ARG A 147 -9.71 -20.38 19.78
N THR A 148 -9.51 -20.45 18.47
CA THR A 148 -10.24 -21.38 17.60
C THR A 148 -9.31 -21.93 16.53
N ASN A 149 -9.27 -23.26 16.37
CA ASN A 149 -8.60 -23.94 15.25
C ASN A 149 -9.30 -23.69 13.89
N MET A 150 -10.06 -22.59 13.76
CA MET A 150 -10.77 -22.21 12.55
C MET A 150 -9.77 -21.83 11.45
N GLY A 151 -9.92 -22.43 10.27
CA GLY A 151 -9.02 -22.24 9.11
C GLY A 151 -7.85 -23.21 9.00
N LYS A 152 -7.68 -24.17 9.93
CA LYS A 152 -6.73 -25.30 9.78
C LYS A 152 -7.29 -26.46 8.93
N PHE A 153 -8.58 -26.41 8.62
CA PHE A 153 -9.27 -27.39 7.79
C PHE A 153 -9.72 -26.76 6.48
N THR A 154 -8.79 -26.66 5.53
CA THR A 154 -9.14 -26.67 4.10
C THR A 154 -8.20 -27.69 3.45
N PRO A 155 -8.73 -28.81 2.90
CA PRO A 155 -7.94 -29.77 2.15
C PRO A 155 -7.36 -29.17 0.86
#